data_AF-H6QY54-F1
#
_entry.id   AF-H6QY54-F1
#
_cell.length_a   1.000
_cell.length_b   1.000
_cell.length_c   1.000
_cell.angle_alpha   90.00
_cell.angle_beta   90.00
_cell.angle_gamma   90.00
#
_symmetry.space_group_name_H-M   'P 1'
#
loop_
_entity.id
_entity.type
_entity.pdbx_description
1 polymer ?
#
loop_
_entity_poly.entity_id
_entity_poly.type
_entity_poly.pdbx_seq_one_letter_code
_entity_poly.pdbx_strand_id
1 'polypeptide(L)' 'MSRAALAEEVNVNVQTIGALERGDHYPSLDLALRICDVFDLPVEAVFSRTEFGPLSAELYSRTKGQK' A
#
# COMPACT_ATOMS: atom_id res chain seq x y z
N MET A 1 -11.47 3.09 -4.46
CA MET A 1 -11.77 1.66 -4.19
C MET A 1 -12.12 1.49 -2.73
N SER A 2 -13.07 0.63 -2.37
CA SER A 2 -13.37 0.31 -0.96
C SER A 2 -12.55 -0.91 -0.49
N ARG A 3 -12.43 -1.13 0.83
CA ARG A 3 -11.79 -2.34 1.38
C ARG A 3 -12.44 -3.63 0.88
N ALA A 4 -13.77 -3.65 0.77
CA ALA A 4 -14.51 -4.80 0.27
C ALA A 4 -14.19 -5.07 -1.20
N ALA A 5 -14.15 -4.01 -2.03
CA ALA A 5 -13.79 -4.13 -3.44
C ALA A 5 -12.35 -4.64 -3.63
N LEU A 6 -11.39 -4.14 -2.84
CA LEU A 6 -10.02 -4.64 -2.88
C LEU A 6 -9.95 -6.12 -2.48
N ALA A 7 -10.65 -6.50 -1.41
CA ALA A 7 -10.68 -7.88 -0.92
C ALA A 7 -11.25 -8.84 -1.97
N GLU A 8 -12.29 -8.43 -2.68
CA GLU A 8 -12.87 -9.18 -3.80
C GLU A 8 -11.87 -9.34 -4.94
N GLU A 9 -11.23 -8.25 -5.38
CA GLU A 9 -10.26 -8.25 -6.47
C GLU A 9 -9.05 -9.14 -6.18
N VAL A 10 -8.56 -9.12 -4.93
CA VAL A 10 -7.44 -9.95 -4.48
C VAL A 10 -7.89 -11.21 -3.76
N ASN A 11 -9.13 -11.67 -3.96
CA ASN A 11 -9.68 -12.95 -3.47
C ASN A 11 -9.31 -13.28 -2.01
N VAL A 12 -9.55 -12.35 -1.09
CA VAL A 12 -9.39 -12.54 0.35
C VAL A 12 -10.62 -12.05 1.12
N ASN A 13 -10.68 -12.37 2.40
CA ASN A 13 -11.70 -11.81 3.28
C ASN A 13 -11.43 -10.31 3.52
N VAL A 14 -12.46 -9.48 3.56
CA VAL A 14 -12.35 -8.04 3.89
C VAL A 14 -11.64 -7.78 5.22
N GLN A 15 -11.74 -8.71 6.19
CA GLN A 15 -11.03 -8.62 7.47
C GLN A 15 -9.51 -8.73 7.29
N THR A 16 -9.04 -9.47 6.29
CA THR A 16 -7.62 -9.57 5.94
C THR A 16 -7.08 -8.20 5.56
N ILE A 17 -7.79 -7.45 4.70
CA ILE A 17 -7.40 -6.08 4.34
C ILE A 17 -7.33 -5.18 5.58
N GLY A 18 -8.32 -5.27 6.46
CA GLY A 18 -8.30 -4.52 7.72
C GLY A 18 -7.11 -4.87 8.63
N ALA A 19 -6.72 -6.15 8.70
CA ALA A 19 -5.56 -6.60 9.48
C ALA A 19 -4.23 -6.13 8.86
N LEU A 20 -4.11 -6.12 7.53
CA LEU A 20 -2.95 -5.59 6.82
C LEU A 20 -2.75 -4.10 7.13
N GLU A 21 -3.81 -3.30 7.07
CA GLU A 21 -3.73 -1.86 7.30
C GLU A 21 -3.38 -1.48 8.75
N ARG A 22 -3.69 -2.35 9.72
CA ARG A 22 -3.28 -2.16 11.13
C ARG A 22 -1.90 -2.71 11.44
N GLY A 23 -1.30 -3.46 10.52
CA GLY A 23 -0.03 -4.16 10.74
C GLY A 23 -0.15 -5.40 11.65
N ASP A 24 -1.37 -5.88 11.90
CA ASP A 24 -1.62 -7.09 12.72
C ASP A 24 -1.16 -8.37 11.98
N HIS A 25 -1.09 -8.29 10.65
CA HIS A 25 -0.73 -9.41 9.78
C HIS A 25 0.12 -8.94 8.60
N TYR A 26 1.12 -9.73 8.23
CA TYR A 26 1.90 -9.53 7.00
C TYR A 26 1.30 -10.38 5.88
N PRO A 27 1.16 -9.83 4.66
CA PRO A 27 0.63 -10.61 3.54
C PRO A 27 1.61 -11.71 3.14
N SER A 28 1.11 -12.77 2.51
CA SER A 28 1.97 -13.66 1.73
C SER A 28 2.57 -12.90 0.54
N LEU A 29 3.68 -13.39 -0.03
CA LEU A 29 4.28 -12.77 -1.21
C LEU A 29 3.27 -12.69 -2.38
N ASP A 30 2.49 -13.75 -2.60
CA ASP A 30 1.44 -13.79 -3.61
C ASP A 30 0.37 -12.70 -3.39
N LEU A 31 -0.13 -12.55 -2.16
CA LEU A 31 -1.11 -11.51 -1.84
C LEU A 31 -0.52 -10.11 -2.03
N ALA A 32 0.73 -9.91 -1.63
CA ALA A 32 1.42 -8.63 -1.84
C ALA A 32 1.51 -8.28 -3.33
N LEU A 33 1.92 -9.22 -4.18
CA LEU A 33 2.01 -9.01 -5.63
C LEU A 33 0.64 -8.75 -6.26
N ARG A 34 -0.40 -9.49 -5.89
CA ARG A 34 -1.76 -9.22 -6.39
C ARG A 34 -2.27 -7.84 -5.99
N ILE A 35 -1.99 -7.38 -4.78
CA ILE A 35 -2.32 -6.01 -4.37
C ILE A 35 -1.56 -4.99 -5.23
N CYS A 36 -0.28 -5.25 -5.55
CA CYS A 36 0.52 -4.39 -6.42
C CYS A 36 -0.09 -4.27 -7.83
N ASP A 37 -0.53 -5.38 -8.41
CA ASP A 37 -1.18 -5.41 -9.72
C ASP A 37 -2.47 -4.58 -9.75
N VAL A 38 -3.28 -4.63 -8.68
CA VAL A 38 -4.52 -3.85 -8.57
C VAL A 38 -4.27 -2.34 -8.60
N PHE A 39 -3.15 -1.89 -8.05
CA PHE A 39 -2.78 -0.47 -8.01
C PHE A 39 -1.87 -0.04 -9.16
N ASP A 40 -1.41 -0.97 -10.00
CA ASP A 40 -0.40 -0.72 -11.04
C ASP A 40 0.86 -0.04 -10.47
N LEU A 41 1.35 -0.56 -9.34
CA LEU A 41 2.49 -0.01 -8.60
C LEU A 41 3.49 -1.10 -8.25
N PRO A 42 4.80 -0.79 -8.21
CA PRO A 42 5.80 -1.74 -7.73
C PRO A 42 5.68 -1.98 -6.22
N VAL A 43 6.20 -3.11 -5.74
CA VAL A 43 6.03 -3.56 -4.36
C VAL A 43 6.54 -2.55 -3.33
N GLU A 44 7.64 -1.86 -3.61
CA GLU A 44 8.23 -0.83 -2.74
C GLU A 44 7.38 0.45 -2.64
N ALA A 45 6.46 0.67 -3.57
CA ALA A 45 5.53 1.79 -3.52
C ALA A 45 4.26 1.45 -2.70
N VAL A 46 3.96 0.16 -2.52
CA VAL A 46 2.78 -0.32 -1.79
C VAL A 46 3.15 -0.74 -0.37
N PHE A 47 4.30 -1.38 -0.19
CA PHE A 47 4.76 -1.93 1.08
C PHE A 47 6.13 -1.38 1.46
N SER A 48 6.26 -1.00 2.72
CA SER A 48 7.52 -0.53 3.29
C SER A 48 7.66 -1.04 4.73
N ARG A 49 8.91 -1.25 5.16
CA ARG A 49 9.23 -1.57 6.57
C ARG A 49 9.19 -0.34 7.47
N THR A 50 9.12 0.85 6.88
CA THR A 50 8.97 2.13 7.57
C THR A 50 7.72 2.82 7.06
N GLU A 51 6.99 3.51 7.95
CA GLU A 51 5.81 4.27 7.56
C GLU A 51 6.14 5.28 6.46
N PHE A 52 5.23 5.42 5.49
CA PHE A 52 5.35 6.44 4.45
C PHE A 52 5.20 7.82 5.07
N GLY A 53 6.06 8.74 4.65
CA GLY A 53 5.92 10.14 5.02
C GLY A 53 4.63 10.73 4.44
N PRO A 54 4.11 11.82 5.03
CA PRO A 54 3.02 12.55 4.42
C PRO A 54 3.46 13.09 3.05
N LEU A 55 2.63 12.90 2.03
CA LEU A 55 2.92 13.33 0.66
C LEU A 55 3.31 14.82 0.57
N SER A 56 2.73 15.67 1.42
CA SER A 56 3.08 17.09 1.49
C SER A 56 4.56 17.32 1.83
N ALA A 57 5.13 16.56 2.77
CA ALA A 57 6.54 16.69 3.13
C ALA A 57 7.44 16.30 1.95
N GLU A 58 7.07 15.29 1.18
CA GLU A 58 7.82 14.86 -0.02
C GLU A 58 7.71 15.86 -1.17
N LEU A 59 6.52 16.40 -1.42
CA LEU A 59 6.29 17.36 -2.51
C LEU A 59 7.00 18.69 -2.25
N TYR A 60 6.89 19.26 -1.04
CA TYR A 60 7.52 20.55 -0.73
C TYR A 60 9.03 20.46 -0.50
N SER A 61 9.57 19.29 -0.13
CA SER A 61 11.03 19.09 -0.03
C SER A 61 11.69 19.05 -1.41
N ARG A 62 11.04 18.45 -2.42
CA ARG A 62 11.52 18.47 -3.82
C ARG A 62 11.59 19.88 -4.41
N THR A 63 10.62 20.75 -4.10
CA THR A 63 10.62 22.14 -4.59
C THR A 63 11.77 22.98 -4.03
N LYS A 64 12.28 22.64 -2.83
CA LYS A 64 13.40 23.36 -2.20
C LYS A 64 14.78 22.95 -2.74
N GLY A 65 14.89 21.79 -3.41
CA GLY A 65 16.15 21.26 -3.94
C GLY A 65 16.46 21.58 -5.41
N GLN A 66 15.59 22.32 -6.11
CA GLN A 66 15.78 22.74 -7.51
C GLN A 66 16.27 24.19 -7.67
N LYS A 67 16.91 24.76 -6.65
CA LYS A 67 17.64 26.03 -6.75
C LYS A 67 19.14 25.81 -6.63
#